data_AF-A0A7V9RI16-F1
#
_entry.id   AF-A0A7V9RI16-F1
#
_cell.length_a   1.000
_cell.length_b   1.000
_cell.length_c   1.000
_cell.angle_alpha   90.00
_cell.angle_beta   90.00
_cell.angle_gamma   90.00
#
_symmetry.space_group_name_H-M   'P 1'
#
loop_
_entity.id
_entity.type
_entity.pdbx_description
1 polymer ?
#
loop_
_entity_poly.entity_id
_entity_poly.type
_entity_poly.pdbx_seq_one_letter_code
_entity_poly.pdbx_strand_id
1 'polypeptide(L)' 'MTLTQGSWLTVVLVCLVAVVLLAIGGYTGYSIVVGFVGAAAAINLT' A
#
# COMPACT_ATOMS: atom_id res chain seq x y z
N MET A 1 -6.27 -12.25 13.28
CA MET A 1 -5.23 -12.13 12.25
C MET A 1 -4.76 -13.52 11.86
N THR A 2 -5.20 -14.00 10.71
CA THR A 2 -4.72 -15.25 10.09
C THR A 2 -3.39 -15.02 9.37
N LEU A 3 -2.69 -16.10 8.99
CA LEU A 3 -1.45 -16.00 8.22
C LEU A 3 -1.68 -15.28 6.87
N THR A 4 -2.83 -15.51 6.24
CA THR A 4 -3.26 -14.82 5.03
C THR A 4 -3.46 -13.32 5.27
N GLN A 5 -4.19 -12.93 6.31
CA GLN A 5 -4.35 -11.51 6.67
C GLN A 5 -2.99 -10.86 6.97
N GLY A 6 -2.07 -11.57 7.62
CA GLY A 6 -0.70 -11.13 7.85
C GLY A 6 0.05 -10.84 6.54
N SER A 7 -0.06 -11.71 5.53
CA SER A 7 0.55 -11.46 4.22
C SER A 7 -0.06 -10.25 3.48
N TRP A 8 -1.34 -9.96 3.67
CA TRP A 8 -1.94 -8.75 3.10
C TRP A 8 -1.52 -7.49 3.84
N LEU A 9 -1.31 -7.58 5.16
CA LEU A 9 -0.84 -6.47 5.97
C LEU A 9 0.56 -6.01 5.53
N THR A 10 1.45 -6.93 5.19
CA THR A 10 2.79 -6.57 4.68
C THR A 10 2.70 -5.81 3.36
N VAL A 11 1.81 -6.21 2.44
CA VAL A 11 1.57 -5.51 1.18
C VAL A 11 1.07 -4.08 1.44
N VAL A 12 0.09 -3.91 2.33
CA VAL A 12 -0.42 -2.58 2.71
C VAL A 12 0.70 -1.68 3.24
N LEU A 13 1.54 -2.19 4.15
CA LEU A 13 2.65 -1.43 4.72
C LEU A 13 3.68 -1.03 3.67
N VAL A 14 4.04 -1.93 2.76
CA VAL A 14 4.99 -1.64 1.67
C VAL A 14 4.41 -0.58 0.72
N CYS A 15 3.14 -0.70 0.34
CA CYS A 15 2.46 0.32 -0.48
C CYS A 15 2.45 1.68 0.23
N LEU A 16 2.19 1.73 1.54
CA LEU A 16 2.17 2.98 2.31
C LEU A 16 3.55 3.66 2.31
N VAL A 17 4.63 2.90 2.52
CA VAL A 17 6.00 3.43 2.43
C VAL A 17 6.30 3.94 1.02
N ALA A 18 5.93 3.18 -0.01
CA ALA A 18 6.15 3.58 -1.40
C ALA A 18 5.38 4.86 -1.78
N VAL A 19 4.13 5.03 -1.31
CA VAL A 19 3.36 6.28 -1.50
C VAL A 19 4.15 7.49 -0.99
N VAL A 20 4.68 7.39 0.24
CA VAL A 20 5.46 8.47 0.87
C VAL A 20 6.73 8.77 0.07
N LEU A 21 7.49 7.73 -0.29
CA LEU A 21 8.73 7.91 -1.07
C LEU A 21 8.48 8.53 -2.44
N LEU A 22 7.44 8.09 -3.15
CA LEU A 22 7.08 8.63 -4.46
C LEU A 22 6.56 10.07 -4.36
N ALA A 23 5.81 10.40 -3.31
CA ALA A 23 5.35 11.76 -3.06
C ALA A 23 6.52 12.71 -2.80
N ILE A 24 7.47 12.31 -1.96
CA ILE A 24 8.70 13.09 -1.68
C ILE A 24 9.56 13.22 -2.95
N GLY A 25 9.60 12.20 -3.79
CA GLY A 25 10.31 12.21 -5.07
C GLY A 25 9.64 13.01 -6.19
N GLY A 26 8.47 13.62 -5.97
CA GLY A 26 7.75 14.38 -7.00
C GLY A 26 7.01 13.52 -8.04
N TYR A 27 6.91 12.21 -7.81
CA TYR A 27 6.23 11.26 -8.68
C TYR A 27 4.74 11.14 -8.32
N THR A 28 4.01 12.26 -8.30
CA THR A 28 2.63 12.35 -7.79
C THR A 28 1.69 11.34 -8.43
N GLY A 29 1.71 11.19 -9.76
CA GLY A 29 0.85 10.23 -10.46
C GLY A 29 1.07 8.78 -9.99
N TYR A 30 2.33 8.38 -9.83
CA TYR A 30 2.67 7.04 -9.34
C TYR A 30 2.34 6.87 -7.85
N SER A 31 2.54 7.91 -7.03
CA SER A 31 2.18 7.90 -5.61
C SER A 31 0.68 7.63 -5.41
N ILE A 32 -0.16 8.29 -6.19
CA ILE A 32 -1.62 8.07 -6.17
C ILE A 32 -1.98 6.64 -6.58
N VAL A 33 -1.41 6.14 -7.67
CA VAL A 33 -1.67 4.77 -8.15
C VAL A 33 -1.30 3.73 -7.08
N VAL A 34 -0.11 3.84 -6.49
CA VAL A 34 0.32 2.91 -5.43
C VAL A 34 -0.56 3.04 -4.17
N GLY A 35 -1.06 4.24 -3.88
CA GLY A 35 -2.02 4.47 -2.79
C GLY A 35 -3.32 3.69 -3.00
N PHE A 36 -3.88 3.71 -4.21
CA PHE A 36 -5.07 2.92 -4.54
C PHE A 36 -4.80 1.41 -4.52
N VAL A 37 -3.61 0.97 -4.97
CA VAL A 37 -3.21 -0.45 -4.86
C VAL A 37 -3.14 -0.89 -3.39
N GLY A 38 -2.54 -0.08 -2.52
CA GLY A 38 -2.51 -0.33 -1.08
C GLY A 38 -3.90 -0.37 -0.45
N ALA A 39 -4.79 0.55 -0.84
CA ALA A 39 -6.18 0.56 -0.39
C ALA A 39 -6.95 -0.69 -0.85
N ALA A 40 -6.73 -1.16 -2.07
CA ALA A 40 -7.31 -2.41 -2.56
C ALA A 40 -6.78 -3.63 -1.80
N ALA A 41 -5.49 -3.67 -1.47
CA ALA A 41 -4.90 -4.73 -0.65
C ALA A 41 -5.53 -4.80 0.76
N ALA A 42 -5.86 -3.64 1.34
CA ALA A 42 -6.45 -3.54 2.67
C ALA A 42 -7.83 -4.20 2.80
N ILE A 43 -8.55 -4.42 1.69
CA ILE A 43 -9.84 -5.14 1.68
C ILE A 43 -9.67 -6.58 2.21
N ASN A 44 -8.49 -7.19 2.06
CA ASN A 44 -8.23 -8.55 2.53
C ASN A 44 -7.87 -8.64 4.03
N LEU A 45 -7.93 -7.52 4.76
CA LEU A 45 -7.65 -7.47 6.20
C LEU A 45 -8.89 -7.64 7.08
N THR A 46 -10.08 -7.44 6.51
CA THR A 46 -11.37 -7.66 7.18
C THR A 46 -11.77 -9.13 7.09
#